data_AF-A0A3B9ICT4-F1
#
_entry.id   AF-A0A3B9ICT4-F1
#
_cell.length_a   1.000
_cell.length_b   1.000
_cell.length_c   1.000
_cell.angle_alpha   90.00
_cell.angle_beta   90.00
_cell.angle_gamma   90.00
#
_symmetry.space_group_name_H-M   'P 1'
#
loop_
_entity.id
_entity.type
_entity.pdbx_description
1 polymer ?
#
loop_
_entity_poly.entity_id
_entity_poly.type
_entity_poly.pdbx_seq_one_letter_code
_entity_poly.pdbx_strand_id
1 'polypeptide(L)'
;MEKLDSRYLERLSELYPTIADASTEIINLNSILNLPKGTEHFITDIHGEYEAFSHVLRNGSGAVRKKINEVYGRTLPERDIRELATLIYYPSEKIELVK
;
A
#
# COMPACT_ATOMS: atom_id res chain seq x y z
N MET A 1 19.97 30.46 -19.51
CA MET A 1 20.02 29.08 -18.98
C MET A 1 21.06 28.96 -17.87
N GLU A 2 22.34 29.23 -18.15
CA GLU A 2 23.46 29.03 -17.18
C GLU A 2 23.29 29.66 -15.79
N LYS A 3 22.71 30.87 -15.69
CA LYS A 3 22.46 31.51 -14.39
C LYS A 3 21.42 30.76 -13.54
N LEU A 4 20.45 30.10 -14.17
CA LEU A 4 19.41 29.34 -13.47
C LEU A 4 20.00 28.04 -12.91
N ASP A 5 20.83 27.38 -13.70
CA ASP A 5 21.53 26.15 -13.31
C ASP A 5 22.53 26.43 -12.17
N SER A 6 23.26 27.54 -12.24
CA SER A 6 24.20 27.93 -11.17
C SER A 6 23.48 28.18 -9.85
N ARG A 7 22.36 28.93 -9.88
CA ARG A 7 21.55 29.19 -8.68
C ARG A 7 20.92 27.91 -8.12
N TYR A 8 20.58 26.96 -8.99
CA TYR A 8 20.05 25.66 -8.57
C TYR A 8 21.12 24.81 -7.89
N LEU A 9 22.33 24.76 -8.46
CA LEU A 9 23.48 24.07 -7.87
C LEU A 9 23.91 24.70 -6.54
N GLU A 10 23.86 26.02 -6.41
CA GLU A 10 24.09 26.71 -5.12
C GLU A 10 23.10 26.24 -4.05
N ARG A 11 21.80 26.19 -4.38
CA ARG A 11 20.78 25.67 -3.45
C ARG A 11 20.98 24.21 -3.09
N LEU A 12 21.38 23.37 -4.06
CA LEU A 12 21.70 21.97 -3.78
C LEU A 12 22.92 21.85 -2.86
N SER A 13 23.92 22.71 -3.01
CA SER A 13 25.10 22.72 -2.13
C SER A 13 24.78 23.16 -0.70
N GLU A 14 23.77 24.03 -0.51
CA GLU A 14 23.26 24.40 0.81
C GLU A 14 22.50 23.26 1.48
N LEU A 15 21.73 22.48 0.69
CA LEU A 15 20.92 21.35 1.19
C LEU A 15 21.75 20.08 1.41
N TYR A 16 22.77 19.85 0.59
CA TYR A 16 23.66 18.68 0.62
C TYR A 16 25.13 19.14 0.64
N PRO A 17 25.65 19.60 1.79
CA PRO A 17 26.96 20.27 1.87
C PRO A 17 28.14 19.34 1.58
N THR A 18 27.98 18.04 1.80
CA THR A 18 29.03 17.05 1.53
C THR A 18 28.64 16.07 0.45
N ILE A 19 29.65 15.45 -0.17
CA ILE A 19 29.46 14.36 -1.13
C ILE A 19 28.67 13.21 -0.48
N ALA A 20 28.89 12.94 0.81
CA ALA A 20 28.18 11.91 1.54
C ALA A 20 26.68 12.23 1.72
N ASP A 21 26.33 13.48 2.03
CA ASP A 21 24.94 13.92 2.17
C ASP A 21 24.19 13.79 0.83
N ALA A 22 24.79 14.29 -0.25
CA ALA A 22 24.22 14.19 -1.59
C ALA A 22 24.06 12.73 -2.04
N SER A 23 25.07 11.90 -1.78
CA SER A 23 25.02 10.47 -2.13
C SER A 23 23.95 9.73 -1.34
N THR A 24 23.78 10.04 -0.06
CA THR A 24 22.75 9.46 0.81
C THR A 24 21.37 9.79 0.28
N GLU A 25 21.12 11.04 -0.11
CA GLU A 25 19.82 11.42 -0.64
C GLU A 25 19.54 10.81 -2.01
N ILE A 26 20.54 10.72 -2.89
CA ILE A 26 20.40 9.99 -4.16
C ILE A 26 19.99 8.54 -3.90
N ILE A 27 20.63 7.85 -2.94
CA ILE A 27 20.29 6.47 -2.59
C ILE A 27 18.87 6.39 -2.03
N ASN A 28 18.49 7.31 -1.15
CA ASN A 28 17.15 7.38 -0.56
C ASN A 28 16.07 7.56 -1.65
N LEU A 29 16.22 8.53 -2.53
CA LEU A 29 15.28 8.80 -3.62
C LEU A 29 15.19 7.63 -4.61
N ASN A 30 16.33 7.04 -4.97
CA ASN A 30 16.34 5.83 -5.79
C ASN A 30 15.64 4.66 -5.09
N SER A 31 15.82 4.51 -3.78
CA SER A 31 15.15 3.46 -3.00
C SER A 31 13.64 3.67 -2.99
N ILE A 32 13.16 4.90 -2.76
CA ILE A 32 11.74 5.26 -2.80
C ILE A 32 11.14 4.99 -4.18
N LEU A 33 11.84 5.36 -5.26
CA LEU A 33 11.39 5.09 -6.63
C LEU A 33 11.31 3.59 -6.97
N ASN A 34 12.16 2.78 -6.34
CA ASN A 34 12.17 1.32 -6.50
C ASN A 34 11.21 0.60 -5.55
N LEU A 35 10.56 1.29 -4.60
CA LEU A 35 9.51 0.68 -3.82
C LEU A 35 8.38 0.24 -4.75
N PRO A 36 7.80 -0.95 -4.54
CA PRO A 36 6.65 -1.37 -5.30
C PRO A 36 5.56 -0.32 -5.16
N LYS A 37 4.95 0.07 -6.28
CA LYS A 37 3.79 0.95 -6.26
C LYS A 37 2.79 0.42 -5.23
N GLY A 38 2.28 1.33 -4.40
CA GLY A 38 1.17 1.02 -3.51
C GLY A 38 -0.04 0.53 -4.33
N THR A 39 -0.95 -0.19 -3.67
CA THR A 39 -2.19 -0.63 -4.30
C THR A 39 -3.03 0.57 -4.69
N GLU A 40 -3.20 0.82 -6.00
CA GLU A 40 -4.11 1.83 -6.53
C GLU A 40 -5.51 1.22 -6.71
N HIS A 41 -6.56 1.89 -6.20
CA HIS A 41 -7.96 1.48 -6.41
C HIS A 41 -8.65 2.52 -7.29
N PHE A 42 -9.06 2.10 -8.48
CA PHE A 42 -9.88 2.90 -9.39
C PHE A 42 -11.33 2.45 -9.22
N ILE A 43 -12.16 3.34 -8.66
CA ILE A 43 -13.56 3.05 -8.37
C ILE A 43 -14.39 4.13 -9.06
N THR A 44 -15.31 3.71 -9.93
CA THR A 44 -16.35 4.58 -10.50
C THR A 44 -17.68 4.32 -9.77
N ASP A 45 -18.61 5.26 -9.88
CA ASP A 45 -20.00 5.07 -9.44
C ASP A 45 -20.21 4.90 -7.91
N ILE A 46 -19.58 5.78 -7.12
CA ILE A 46 -19.66 5.79 -5.63
C ILE A 46 -21.02 6.35 -5.10
N HIS A 47 -21.99 6.61 -5.97
CA HIS A 47 -23.26 7.23 -5.55
C HIS A 47 -24.22 6.19 -4.94
N GLY A 48 -24.43 6.26 -3.62
CA GLY A 48 -25.41 5.44 -2.90
C GLY A 48 -24.92 4.06 -2.43
N GLU A 49 -23.72 3.63 -2.85
CA GLU A 49 -23.20 2.28 -2.65
C GLU A 49 -22.12 2.20 -1.56
N TYR A 50 -22.39 2.78 -0.37
CA TYR A 50 -21.43 2.83 0.73
C TYR A 50 -20.98 1.43 1.21
N GLU A 51 -21.90 0.47 1.30
CA GLU A 51 -21.57 -0.89 1.76
C GLU A 51 -20.68 -1.63 0.77
N ALA A 52 -21.00 -1.57 -0.53
CA ALA A 52 -20.18 -2.17 -1.57
C ALA A 52 -18.77 -1.56 -1.61
N PHE A 53 -18.67 -0.24 -1.48
CA PHE A 53 -17.39 0.47 -1.38
C PHE A 53 -16.58 0.03 -0.16
N SER A 54 -17.21 0.02 1.02
CA SER A 54 -16.59 -0.44 2.27
C SER A 54 -16.11 -1.89 2.15
N HIS A 55 -16.88 -2.75 1.50
CA HIS A 55 -16.49 -4.14 1.25
C HIS A 55 -15.25 -4.26 0.35
N VAL A 56 -15.17 -3.48 -0.74
CA VAL A 56 -14.02 -3.46 -1.65
C VAL A 56 -12.75 -3.03 -0.93
N LEU A 57 -12.84 -2.00 -0.07
CA LEU A 57 -11.71 -1.57 0.76
C LEU A 57 -11.31 -2.66 1.77
N ARG A 58 -12.27 -3.22 2.49
CA ARG A 58 -12.05 -4.28 3.50
C ARG A 58 -11.42 -5.53 2.91
N ASN A 59 -11.84 -5.94 1.71
CA ASN A 59 -11.30 -7.12 1.03
C ASN A 59 -10.01 -6.83 0.24
N GLY A 60 -9.58 -5.57 0.15
CA GLY A 60 -8.41 -5.10 -0.58
C GLY A 60 -8.49 -5.41 -2.07
N SER A 61 -9.67 -5.26 -2.69
CA SER A 61 -9.97 -5.74 -4.04
C SER A 61 -9.60 -7.22 -4.26
N GLY A 62 -9.86 -8.05 -3.24
CA GLY A 62 -9.55 -9.48 -3.23
C GLY A 62 -8.10 -9.85 -2.92
N ALA A 63 -7.20 -8.87 -2.75
CA ALA A 63 -5.80 -9.11 -2.41
C ALA A 63 -5.64 -9.85 -1.08
N VAL A 64 -6.51 -9.58 -0.10
CA VAL A 64 -6.49 -10.23 1.21
C VAL A 64 -6.73 -11.74 1.07
N ARG A 65 -7.80 -12.16 0.37
CA ARG A 65 -8.07 -13.59 0.14
C ARG A 65 -6.95 -14.26 -0.65
N LYS A 66 -6.40 -13.57 -1.67
CA LYS A 66 -5.25 -14.07 -2.41
C LYS A 66 -4.07 -14.32 -1.47
N LYS A 67 -3.78 -13.40 -0.56
CA LYS A 67 -2.69 -13.54 0.41
C LYS A 67 -2.92 -14.69 1.39
N ILE A 68 -4.14 -14.85 1.90
CA ILE A 68 -4.50 -15.99 2.75
C ILE A 68 -4.26 -17.31 2.01
N ASN A 69 -4.68 -17.40 0.74
CA ASN A 69 -4.46 -18.58 -0.09
C ASN A 69 -2.98 -18.86 -0.37
N GLU A 70 -2.17 -17.83 -0.62
CA GLU A 70 -0.71 -17.97 -0.79
C GLU A 70 -0.05 -18.57 0.45
N VAL A 71 -0.50 -18.19 1.65
CA VAL A 71 0.10 -18.64 2.92
C VAL A 71 -0.49 -19.97 3.40
N TYR A 72 -1.81 -20.13 3.31
CA TYR A 72 -2.55 -21.23 3.96
C TYR A 72 -3.29 -22.16 3.00
N GLY A 73 -3.28 -21.91 1.69
CA GLY A 73 -4.06 -22.67 0.71
C GLY A 73 -3.72 -24.17 0.63
N ARG A 74 -2.57 -24.58 1.16
CA ARG A 74 -2.16 -25.99 1.26
C ARG A 74 -2.38 -26.62 2.63
N THR A 75 -2.64 -25.79 3.65
CA THR A 75 -2.71 -26.23 5.05
C THR A 75 -4.11 -26.14 5.62
N LEU A 76 -4.93 -25.20 5.16
CA LEU A 76 -6.29 -24.99 5.62
C LEU A 76 -7.30 -25.42 4.54
N PRO A 77 -8.42 -26.04 4.94
CA PRO A 77 -9.56 -26.22 4.06
C PRO A 77 -10.10 -24.87 3.57
N GLU A 78 -10.71 -24.86 2.38
CA GLU A 78 -11.37 -23.68 1.81
C GLU A 78 -12.41 -23.05 2.75
N ARG A 79 -13.06 -23.84 3.61
CA ARG A 79 -14.01 -23.33 4.60
C ARG A 79 -13.32 -22.38 5.59
N ASP A 80 -12.20 -22.82 6.16
CA ASP A 80 -11.49 -22.08 7.20
C ASP A 80 -10.79 -20.85 6.59
N ILE A 81 -10.34 -20.94 5.34
CA ILE A 81 -9.84 -19.81 4.54
C ILE A 81 -10.93 -18.73 4.38
N ARG A 82 -12.17 -19.14 4.05
CA ARG A 82 -13.29 -18.20 3.96
C ARG A 82 -13.63 -17.58 5.31
N GLU A 83 -13.66 -18.37 6.38
CA GLU A 83 -13.93 -17.84 7.73
C GLU A 83 -12.88 -16.81 8.16
N LEU A 84 -11.60 -17.11 7.92
CA LEU A 84 -10.50 -16.17 8.19
C LEU A 84 -10.63 -14.90 7.34
N ALA A 85 -10.94 -15.03 6.05
CA ALA A 85 -11.17 -13.87 5.19
C ALA A 85 -12.32 -13.00 5.71
N THR A 86 -13.46 -13.61 6.07
CA THR A 86 -14.61 -12.90 6.65
C THR A 86 -14.24 -12.20 7.96
N LEU A 87 -13.47 -12.85 8.84
CA LEU A 87 -13.00 -12.24 10.08
C LEU A 87 -12.12 -11.02 9.82
N ILE A 88 -11.24 -11.06 8.82
CA ILE A 88 -10.40 -9.92 8.46
C ILE A 88 -11.24 -8.78 7.88
N TYR A 89 -12.26 -9.09 7.07
CA TYR A 89 -13.12 -8.07 6.45
C TYR A 89 -14.07 -7.41 7.45
N TYR A 90 -14.58 -8.18 8.40
CA TYR A 90 -15.65 -7.78 9.32
C TYR A 90 -15.34 -8.24 10.75
N PRO A 91 -14.27 -7.71 11.38
CA PRO A 91 -13.76 -8.26 12.63
C PRO A 91 -14.77 -8.13 13.78
N SER A 92 -15.39 -6.96 13.95
CA SER A 92 -16.36 -6.73 15.02
C SER A 92 -17.60 -7.59 14.83
N GLU A 93 -18.16 -7.58 13.63
CA GLU A 93 -19.37 -8.32 13.28
C GLU A 93 -19.15 -9.84 13.37
N LYS A 94 -17.97 -10.32 12.96
CA LYS A 94 -17.64 -11.75 13.04
C LYS A 94 -17.36 -12.21 14.47
N ILE A 95 -16.73 -11.40 15.31
CA ILE A 95 -16.47 -11.74 16.72
C ILE A 95 -17.77 -11.87 17.51
N GLU A 96 -18.78 -11.05 17.22
CA GLU A 96 -20.10 -11.15 17.87
C GLU A 96 -20.79 -12.49 17.60
N LEU A 97 -20.59 -13.08 16.42
CA LEU A 97 -21.18 -14.37 16.02
C LEU A 97 -20.46 -15.59 16.61
N VAL A 98 -19.30 -15.39 17.27
CA VAL A 98 -18.51 -16.48 17.87
C VAL A 98 -18.71 -16.54 19.40
N LYS A 99 -19.42 -15.57 19.99
CA LYS A 99 -19.87 -15.62 21.39
C LYS A 99 -21.05 -16.57 21.57
#